data_AF-A0A2E0L3U7-F1
#
_entry.id   AF-A0A2E0L3U7-F1
#
_cell.length_a   1.000
_cell.length_b   1.000
_cell.length_c   1.000
_cell.angle_alpha   90.00
_cell.angle_beta   90.00
_cell.angle_gamma   90.00
#
_symmetry.space_group_name_H-M   'P 1'
#
loop_
_entity.id
_entity.type
_entity.pdbx_description
1 polymer ?
#
loop_
_entity_poly.entity_id
_entity_poly.type
_entity_poly.pdbx_seq_one_letter_code
_entity_poly.pdbx_strand_id
1 'polypeptide(L)'
;MVSLMTEEYTLSLSQIAQRLQEAGHDIAESTVRKYARYYKEYLPSRKLEGERWEKYQEEAVAVVGRIFELSNEHKSRHEIKSILNREGRVRIIDGEAEASDDTVTESAHRYDSTPAAAHHPHDDDTANLPQQYGELIEGINNSLVRSAITSIQLYRTLLEEKDYQITELEAVKERLESEKRALKQKYTDELSKVLDQVARWKAKHLDKVS
;
A
#
# COMPACT_ATOMS: atom_id res chain seq x y z
N MET A 1 -28.58 12.11 -14.14
CA MET A 1 -28.81 12.00 -12.69
C MET A 1 -27.62 11.25 -12.11
N VAL A 2 -26.62 11.96 -11.60
CA VAL A 2 -25.47 11.37 -10.91
C VAL A 2 -25.84 11.37 -9.42
N SER A 3 -25.94 10.18 -8.83
CA SER A 3 -26.20 10.05 -7.40
C SER A 3 -24.95 10.50 -6.65
N LEU A 4 -25.05 11.60 -5.90
CA LEU A 4 -24.08 11.94 -4.86
C LEU A 4 -24.06 10.76 -3.88
N MET A 5 -22.96 10.01 -3.83
CA MET A 5 -22.73 8.98 -2.81
C MET A 5 -22.80 9.71 -1.46
N THR A 6 -23.87 9.48 -0.70
CA THR A 6 -23.93 9.92 0.69
C THR A 6 -22.79 9.25 1.43
N GLU A 7 -21.94 10.05 2.08
CA GLU A 7 -20.90 9.58 2.99
C GLU A 7 -21.53 8.82 4.17
N GLU A 8 -21.80 7.53 3.98
CA GLU A 8 -22.52 6.70 4.94
C GLU A 8 -21.56 6.08 5.97
N TYR A 9 -21.55 6.66 7.17
CA TYR A 9 -20.81 6.14 8.32
C TYR A 9 -21.59 4.98 8.97
N THR A 10 -21.47 3.77 8.43
CA THR A 10 -22.28 2.61 8.87
C THR A 10 -21.48 1.55 9.61
N LEU A 11 -20.16 1.49 9.43
CA LEU A 11 -19.35 0.37 9.90
C LEU A 11 -18.79 0.56 11.31
N SER A 12 -18.83 -0.47 12.15
CA SER A 12 -18.02 -0.56 13.37
C SER A 12 -16.62 -1.11 13.07
N LEU A 13 -15.69 -0.94 14.02
CA LEU A 13 -14.35 -1.55 13.94
C LEU A 13 -14.40 -3.08 13.81
N SER A 14 -15.37 -3.73 14.47
CA SER A 14 -15.58 -5.17 14.37
C SER A 14 -16.02 -5.59 12.96
N GLN A 15 -16.89 -4.81 12.31
CA GLN A 15 -17.32 -5.06 10.93
C GLN A 15 -16.18 -4.84 9.93
N ILE A 16 -15.33 -3.83 10.16
CA ILE A 16 -14.11 -3.63 9.35
C ILE A 16 -13.17 -4.83 9.48
N ALA A 17 -12.91 -5.30 10.70
CA ALA A 17 -12.07 -6.48 10.94
C ALA A 17 -12.63 -7.72 10.25
N GLN A 18 -13.94 -7.97 10.35
CA GLN A 18 -14.59 -9.09 9.70
C GLN A 18 -14.45 -9.03 8.16
N ARG A 19 -14.70 -7.88 7.54
CA ARG A 19 -14.57 -7.73 6.08
C ARG A 19 -13.15 -7.95 5.60
N LEU A 20 -12.16 -7.52 6.38
CA LEU A 20 -10.76 -7.78 6.07
C LEU A 20 -10.39 -9.26 6.21
N GLN A 21 -10.95 -9.96 7.19
CA GLN A 21 -10.80 -11.42 7.32
C GLN A 21 -11.44 -12.18 6.14
N GLU A 22 -12.63 -11.74 5.69
CA GLU A 22 -13.29 -12.30 4.50
C GLU A 22 -12.47 -12.06 3.22
N ALA A 23 -11.74 -10.95 3.14
CA ALA A 23 -10.79 -10.65 2.06
C ALA A 23 -9.44 -11.39 2.19
N GLY A 24 -9.26 -12.23 3.21
CA GLY A 24 -8.05 -13.03 3.41
C GLY A 24 -6.96 -12.37 4.25
N HIS A 25 -7.21 -11.20 4.85
CA HIS A 25 -6.29 -10.57 5.80
C HIS A 25 -6.53 -11.09 7.22
N ASP A 26 -5.53 -11.73 7.83
CA ASP A 26 -5.60 -12.17 9.23
C ASP A 26 -5.40 -10.99 10.20
N ILE A 27 -6.44 -10.16 10.33
CA ILE A 27 -6.43 -8.96 11.18
C ILE A 27 -7.47 -9.05 12.29
N ALA A 28 -7.03 -8.84 13.53
CA ALA A 28 -7.91 -8.77 14.70
C ALA A 28 -8.50 -7.37 14.90
N GLU A 29 -9.70 -7.26 15.49
CA GLU A 29 -10.33 -5.98 15.83
C GLU A 29 -9.42 -5.09 16.70
N SER A 30 -8.62 -5.68 17.60
CA SER A 30 -7.67 -4.95 18.44
C SER A 30 -6.60 -4.21 17.61
N THR A 31 -6.16 -4.81 16.50
CA THR A 31 -5.23 -4.21 15.53
C THR A 31 -5.91 -3.10 14.74
N VAL A 32 -7.14 -3.32 14.28
CA VAL A 32 -7.95 -2.28 13.60
C VAL A 32 -8.15 -1.06 14.52
N ARG A 33 -8.47 -1.29 15.79
CA ARG A 33 -8.60 -0.23 16.81
C ARG A 33 -7.30 0.54 17.03
N LYS A 34 -6.16 -0.16 17.03
CA LYS A 34 -4.83 0.46 17.12
C LYS A 34 -4.58 1.36 15.91
N TYR A 35 -4.94 0.93 14.71
CA TYR A 35 -4.80 1.73 13.49
C TYR A 35 -5.73 2.94 13.48
N ALA A 36 -7.01 2.78 13.85
CA ALA A 36 -7.94 3.91 13.98
C ALA A 36 -7.42 4.99 14.93
N ARG A 37 -6.76 4.61 16.04
CA ARG A 37 -6.13 5.57 16.96
C ARG A 37 -4.92 6.28 16.35
N TYR A 38 -4.06 5.57 15.64
CA TYR A 38 -2.78 6.12 15.17
C TYR A 38 -2.86 6.84 13.81
N TYR A 39 -3.87 6.51 13.01
CA TYR A 39 -4.10 7.02 11.66
C TYR A 39 -5.47 7.69 11.55
N LYS A 40 -5.91 8.36 12.63
CA LYS A 40 -7.20 9.07 12.69
C LYS A 40 -7.41 10.07 11.56
N GLU A 41 -6.33 10.70 11.08
CA GLU A 41 -6.33 11.63 9.94
C GLU A 41 -6.79 10.96 8.62
N TYR A 42 -6.65 9.64 8.49
CA TYR A 42 -6.95 8.87 7.29
C TYR A 42 -8.17 7.95 7.45
N LEU A 43 -8.69 7.84 8.67
CA LEU A 43 -9.83 7.00 9.03
C LEU A 43 -10.90 7.88 9.67
N PRO A 44 -11.61 8.70 8.86
CA PRO A 44 -12.65 9.55 9.38
C PRO A 44 -13.74 8.69 10.02
N SER A 45 -14.16 9.11 11.20
CA SER A 45 -15.15 8.39 11.98
C SER A 45 -16.13 9.38 12.60
N ARG A 46 -17.39 8.99 12.70
CA ARG A 46 -18.45 9.81 13.31
C ARG A 46 -19.17 9.03 14.38
N LYS A 47 -19.39 9.65 15.54
CA LYS A 47 -20.31 9.12 16.54
C LYS A 47 -21.72 9.52 16.14
N LEU A 48 -22.55 8.55 15.76
CA LEU A 48 -23.95 8.78 15.41
C LEU A 48 -24.81 8.93 16.68
N GLU A 49 -25.94 9.61 16.56
CA GLU A 49 -26.91 9.74 17.65
C GLU A 49 -27.48 8.36 18.01
N GLY A 50 -27.50 8.03 19.30
CA GLY A 50 -27.93 6.71 19.79
C GLY A 50 -26.87 5.61 19.73
N GLU A 51 -25.74 5.83 19.04
CA GLU A 51 -24.65 4.87 18.97
C GLU A 51 -23.63 5.08 20.09
N ARG A 52 -23.28 3.99 20.78
CA ARG A 52 -22.26 4.03 21.84
C ARG A 52 -20.85 4.24 21.27
N TRP A 53 -20.63 3.81 20.03
CA TRP A 53 -19.33 3.72 19.40
C TRP A 53 -19.26 4.55 18.11
N GLU A 54 -18.05 4.94 17.71
CA GLU A 54 -17.80 5.62 16.44
C GLU A 54 -18.08 4.66 15.27
N LYS A 55 -18.67 5.21 14.21
CA LYS A 55 -18.89 4.53 12.94
C LYS A 55 -17.94 5.08 11.89
N TYR A 56 -17.62 4.24 10.93
CA TYR A 56 -16.66 4.46 9.88
C TYR A 56 -17.33 4.27 8.52
N GLN A 57 -16.77 4.91 7.51
CA GLN A 57 -17.21 4.75 6.12
C GLN A 57 -16.69 3.44 5.53
N GLU A 58 -17.22 3.06 4.37
CA GLU A 58 -16.79 1.86 3.63
C GLU A 58 -15.30 1.93 3.25
N GLU A 59 -14.81 3.12 2.89
CA GLU A 59 -13.41 3.38 2.52
C GLU A 59 -12.44 3.04 3.65
N ALA A 60 -12.90 3.05 4.90
CA ALA A 60 -12.09 2.67 6.04
C ALA A 60 -11.60 1.21 5.95
N VAL A 61 -12.36 0.31 5.29
CA VAL A 61 -11.93 -1.08 5.06
C VAL A 61 -10.69 -1.09 4.19
N ALA A 62 -10.70 -0.37 3.07
CA ALA A 62 -9.56 -0.30 2.15
C ALA A 62 -8.33 0.38 2.81
N VAL A 63 -8.53 1.47 3.55
CA VAL A 63 -7.44 2.18 4.23
C VAL A 63 -6.82 1.31 5.33
N VAL A 64 -7.63 0.62 6.14
CA VAL A 64 -7.11 -0.30 7.17
C VAL A 64 -6.38 -1.49 6.54
N GLY A 65 -6.91 -2.06 5.45
CA GLY A 65 -6.24 -3.12 4.68
C GLY A 65 -4.87 -2.65 4.18
N ARG A 66 -4.80 -1.45 3.62
CA ARG A 66 -3.54 -0.87 3.15
C ARG A 66 -2.53 -0.63 4.28
N ILE A 67 -2.98 -0.14 5.43
CA ILE A 67 -2.12 0.02 6.62
C ILE A 67 -1.58 -1.33 7.09
N PHE A 68 -2.41 -2.38 7.05
CA PHE A 68 -2.03 -3.74 7.44
C PHE A 68 -0.96 -4.32 6.51
N GLU A 69 -1.13 -4.20 5.19
CA GLU A 69 -0.12 -4.61 4.21
C GLU A 69 1.22 -3.90 4.44
N LEU A 70 1.22 -2.58 4.54
CA LEU A 70 2.44 -1.80 4.77
C LEU A 70 3.09 -2.14 6.12
N SER A 71 2.30 -2.48 7.14
CA SER A 71 2.83 -2.95 8.42
C SER A 71 3.52 -4.31 8.30
N ASN A 72 2.99 -5.22 7.48
CA ASN A 72 3.59 -6.53 7.19
C ASN A 72 4.84 -6.41 6.32
N GLU A 73 4.94 -5.37 5.50
CA GLU A 73 6.17 -4.97 4.80
C GLU A 73 7.21 -4.28 5.71
N HIS A 74 6.99 -4.29 7.03
CA HIS A 74 7.85 -3.64 8.03
C HIS A 74 8.04 -2.13 7.84
N LYS A 75 7.11 -1.44 7.16
CA LYS A 75 7.14 0.02 7.04
C LYS A 75 6.97 0.67 8.41
N SER A 76 7.78 1.67 8.68
CA SER A 76 7.63 2.50 9.87
C SER A 76 6.34 3.32 9.79
N ARG A 77 5.85 3.77 10.94
CA ARG A 77 4.66 4.63 11.03
C ARG A 77 4.79 5.91 10.18
N HIS A 78 5.99 6.47 10.08
CA HIS A 78 6.23 7.68 9.28
C HIS A 78 6.10 7.39 7.78
N GLU A 79 6.67 6.27 7.32
CA GLU A 79 6.55 5.82 5.93
C GLU A 79 5.11 5.52 5.56
N ILE A 80 4.36 4.82 6.43
CA ILE A 80 2.94 4.52 6.21
C ILE A 80 2.14 5.83 6.03
N LYS A 81 2.34 6.82 6.91
CA LYS A 81 1.69 8.14 6.77
C LYS A 81 2.07 8.84 5.47
N SER A 82 3.33 8.80 5.07
CA SER A 82 3.81 9.40 3.82
C SER A 82 3.15 8.75 2.59
N ILE A 83 3.06 7.42 2.58
CA ILE A 83 2.42 6.65 1.51
C ILE A 83 0.93 6.97 1.44
N LEU A 84 0.21 6.92 2.57
CA LEU A 84 -1.23 7.25 2.61
C LEU A 84 -1.51 8.70 2.18
N ASN A 85 -0.64 9.66 2.54
CA ASN A 85 -0.75 11.04 2.06
C ASN A 85 -0.59 11.14 0.54
N ARG A 86 0.35 10.39 -0.03
CA ARG A 86 0.56 10.36 -1.49
C ARG A 86 -0.63 9.72 -2.19
N GLU A 87 -1.10 8.58 -1.70
CA GLU A 87 -2.26 7.86 -2.26
C GLU A 87 -3.57 8.67 -2.12
N GLY A 88 -3.77 9.37 -1.01
CA GLY A 88 -4.93 10.25 -0.78
C GLY A 88 -4.96 11.47 -1.70
N ARG A 89 -3.79 12.01 -2.11
CA ARG A 89 -3.70 13.11 -3.10
C ARG A 89 -3.94 12.65 -4.53
N VAL A 90 -3.65 11.40 -4.86
CA VAL A 90 -3.84 10.86 -6.22
C VAL A 90 -5.33 10.71 -6.55
N ARG A 91 -6.21 10.46 -5.57
CA ARG A 91 -7.67 10.35 -5.80
C ARG A 91 -8.36 11.66 -6.22
N ILE A 92 -7.68 12.80 -6.15
CA ILE A 92 -8.22 14.10 -6.59
C ILE A 92 -7.89 14.36 -8.08
N ILE A 93 -7.11 13.49 -8.74
CA ILE A 93 -6.53 13.75 -10.08
C ILE A 93 -7.18 12.91 -11.20
N ASP A 94 -8.14 12.02 -10.90
CA ASP A 94 -8.87 11.25 -11.93
C ASP A 94 -10.25 11.85 -12.31
N GLY A 95 -10.52 13.08 -11.87
CA GLY A 95 -11.77 13.78 -12.15
C GLY A 95 -11.59 15.27 -12.34
N GLU A 96 -10.74 15.68 -13.28
CA GLU A 96 -10.86 16.92 -14.08
C GLU A 96 -9.55 17.16 -14.84
N ALA A 97 -9.55 16.75 -16.11
CA ALA A 97 -8.87 17.57 -17.10
C ALA A 97 -9.83 18.70 -17.45
N GLU A 98 -9.54 19.94 -17.01
CA GLU A 98 -9.56 21.16 -17.83
C GLU A 98 -9.40 22.46 -17.00
N ALA A 99 -8.76 23.42 -17.67
CA ALA A 99 -8.86 24.88 -17.52
C ALA A 99 -8.15 25.60 -16.35
N SER A 100 -6.97 26.13 -16.71
CA SER A 100 -6.61 27.58 -16.74
C SER A 100 -7.10 28.55 -15.67
N ASP A 101 -6.17 29.47 -15.37
CA ASP A 101 -6.33 30.82 -14.81
C ASP A 101 -6.73 30.97 -13.35
N ASP A 102 -5.73 31.38 -12.55
CA ASP A 102 -5.98 32.45 -11.58
C ASP A 102 -4.90 33.53 -11.72
N THR A 103 -5.27 34.55 -12.50
CA THR A 103 -4.69 35.88 -12.54
C THR A 103 -5.04 36.64 -11.26
N VAL A 104 -4.03 37.15 -10.54
CA VAL A 104 -4.20 38.28 -9.61
C VAL A 104 -3.15 39.35 -9.92
N THR A 105 -3.57 40.28 -10.78
CA THR A 105 -3.35 41.74 -10.77
C THR A 105 -2.14 42.33 -10.04
N GLU A 106 -1.28 43.06 -10.76
CA GLU A 106 -0.90 44.42 -10.34
C GLU A 106 -0.39 45.30 -11.51
N SER A 107 -0.75 46.57 -11.42
CA SER A 107 -0.13 47.74 -12.06
C SER A 107 -0.57 48.13 -13.48
N ALA A 108 -1.60 48.98 -13.49
CA ALA A 108 -1.89 49.93 -14.55
C ALA A 108 -0.68 50.86 -14.81
N HIS A 109 -0.04 50.70 -15.97
CA HIS A 109 0.80 51.74 -16.56
C HIS A 109 0.14 52.29 -17.81
N ARG A 110 -0.04 53.62 -17.80
CA ARG A 110 -0.56 54.43 -18.89
C ARG A 110 0.19 54.13 -20.19
N TYR A 111 -0.58 53.90 -21.26
CA TYR A 111 -0.09 54.05 -22.63
C TYR A 111 0.27 55.52 -22.84
N ASP A 112 1.56 55.82 -22.94
CA ASP A 112 2.03 56.99 -23.67
C ASP A 112 2.85 56.52 -24.87
N SER A 113 2.42 57.04 -26.01
CA SER A 113 2.85 56.75 -27.36
C SER A 113 4.29 57.19 -27.62
N THR A 114 5.11 56.37 -28.27
CA THR A 114 6.14 56.88 -29.19
C THR A 114 6.42 55.84 -30.30
N PRO A 115 6.46 56.25 -31.59
CA PRO A 115 6.35 55.34 -32.72
C PRO A 115 7.70 54.78 -33.21
N ALA A 116 7.59 53.59 -33.84
CA ALA A 116 8.48 52.94 -34.80
C ALA A 116 9.95 53.40 -34.93
N ALA A 117 10.88 52.47 -34.66
CA ALA A 117 12.17 52.40 -35.33
C ALA A 117 12.43 50.96 -35.77
N ALA A 118 12.91 50.83 -37.01
CA ALA A 118 12.97 49.62 -37.81
C ALA A 118 14.24 48.77 -37.62
N HIS A 119 14.16 47.56 -38.19
CA HIS A 119 15.25 46.66 -38.61
C HIS A 119 15.86 45.71 -37.56
N HIS A 120 15.30 44.50 -37.49
CA HIS A 120 16.11 43.27 -37.47
C HIS A 120 15.70 42.42 -38.68
N PRO A 121 16.56 42.24 -39.71
CA PRO A 121 16.32 41.23 -40.73
C PRO A 121 16.59 39.86 -40.11
N HIS A 122 15.53 39.14 -39.75
CA HIS A 122 15.60 37.72 -39.41
C HIS A 122 15.26 36.89 -40.65
N ASP A 123 16.09 37.01 -41.68
CA ASP A 123 16.03 36.16 -42.88
C ASP A 123 17.38 35.43 -42.99
N ASP A 124 17.54 34.31 -42.26
CA ASP A 124 18.47 33.21 -42.62
C ASP A 124 18.42 32.01 -41.65
N ASP A 125 17.89 32.15 -40.42
CA ASP A 125 17.84 31.01 -39.48
C ASP A 125 16.69 30.01 -39.74
N THR A 126 15.71 30.38 -40.56
CA THR A 126 14.52 29.54 -40.82
C THR A 126 14.81 28.29 -41.65
N ALA A 127 15.90 28.29 -42.43
CA ALA A 127 16.30 27.15 -43.25
C ALA A 127 16.95 26.00 -42.43
N ASN A 128 17.48 26.28 -41.23
CA ASN A 128 18.14 25.29 -40.37
C ASN A 128 17.21 24.67 -39.31
N LEU A 129 16.00 25.23 -39.15
CA LEU A 129 15.04 24.77 -38.16
C LEU A 129 14.67 23.28 -38.32
N PRO A 130 14.40 22.74 -39.53
CA PRO A 130 14.07 21.32 -39.66
C PRO A 130 15.19 20.37 -39.20
N GLN A 131 16.46 20.75 -39.44
CA GLN A 131 17.61 19.97 -39.00
C GLN A 131 17.79 20.04 -37.49
N GLN A 132 17.64 21.23 -36.88
CA GLN A 132 17.69 21.40 -35.43
C GLN A 132 16.57 20.63 -34.72
N TYR A 133 15.36 20.63 -35.26
CA TYR A 133 14.25 19.82 -34.72
C TYR A 133 14.51 18.32 -34.88
N GLY A 134 15.11 17.88 -35.99
CA GLY A 134 15.50 16.48 -36.19
C GLY A 134 16.51 15.99 -35.15
N GLU A 135 17.60 16.75 -34.94
CA GLU A 135 18.64 16.44 -33.95
C GLU A 135 18.09 16.45 -32.52
N LEU A 136 17.17 17.37 -32.20
CA LEU A 136 16.50 17.43 -30.89
C LEU A 136 15.60 16.21 -30.65
N ILE A 137 14.79 15.83 -31.64
CA ILE A 137 13.89 14.66 -31.55
C ILE A 137 14.73 13.38 -31.39
N GLU A 138 15.80 13.25 -32.14
CA GLU A 138 16.72 12.11 -32.02
C GLU A 138 17.40 12.07 -30.65
N GLY A 139 17.83 13.21 -30.12
CA GLY A 139 18.40 13.33 -28.77
C GLY A 139 17.41 12.94 -27.67
N ILE A 140 16.15 13.37 -27.77
CA ILE A 140 15.08 13.02 -26.83
C ILE A 140 14.81 11.51 -26.90
N ASN A 141 14.64 10.94 -28.10
CA ASN A 141 14.39 9.51 -28.28
C ASN A 141 15.53 8.66 -27.71
N ASN A 142 16.79 9.03 -27.98
CA ASN A 142 17.95 8.34 -27.45
C ASN A 142 18.02 8.40 -25.91
N SER A 143 17.68 9.54 -25.31
CA SER A 143 17.59 9.70 -23.85
C SER A 143 16.47 8.84 -23.25
N LEU A 144 15.29 8.85 -23.87
CA LEU A 144 14.13 8.04 -23.43
C LEU A 144 14.42 6.54 -23.50
N VAL A 145 14.98 6.07 -24.60
CA VAL A 145 15.35 4.64 -24.77
C VAL A 145 16.39 4.24 -23.73
N ARG A 146 17.42 5.06 -23.48
CA ARG A 146 18.43 4.77 -22.45
C ARG A 146 17.85 4.74 -21.04
N SER A 147 16.93 5.66 -20.73
CA SER A 147 16.23 5.70 -19.45
C SER A 147 15.34 4.45 -19.26
N ALA A 148 14.62 4.05 -20.31
CA ALA A 148 13.81 2.84 -20.31
C ALA A 148 14.66 1.58 -20.12
N ILE A 149 15.79 1.44 -20.83
CA ILE A 149 16.73 0.31 -20.67
C ILE A 149 17.24 0.22 -19.23
N THR A 150 17.68 1.35 -18.65
CA THR A 150 18.16 1.40 -17.27
C THR A 150 17.06 0.98 -16.29
N SER A 151 15.84 1.46 -16.50
CA SER A 151 14.69 1.11 -15.67
C SER A 151 14.36 -0.38 -15.75
N ILE A 152 14.38 -0.96 -16.95
CA ILE A 152 14.16 -2.41 -17.17
C ILE A 152 15.25 -3.24 -16.48
N GLN A 153 16.51 -2.81 -16.57
CA GLN A 153 17.62 -3.49 -15.88
C GLN A 153 17.44 -3.46 -14.37
N LEU A 154 17.05 -2.32 -13.81
CA LEU A 154 16.76 -2.20 -12.38
C LEU A 154 15.61 -3.14 -11.96
N TYR A 155 14.51 -3.16 -12.71
CA TYR A 155 13.39 -4.06 -12.44
C TYR A 155 13.82 -5.53 -12.48
N ARG A 156 14.68 -5.92 -13.43
CA ARG A 156 15.18 -7.29 -13.51
C ARG A 156 15.99 -7.67 -12.26
N THR A 157 16.92 -6.82 -11.84
CA THR A 157 17.72 -7.07 -10.63
C THR A 157 16.83 -7.21 -9.39
N LEU A 158 15.81 -6.36 -9.26
CA LEU A 158 14.85 -6.44 -8.15
C LEU A 158 14.02 -7.72 -8.19
N LEU A 159 13.63 -8.20 -9.38
CA LEU A 159 12.94 -9.47 -9.53
C LEU A 159 13.83 -10.65 -9.13
N GLU A 160 15.09 -10.66 -9.56
CA GLU A 160 16.06 -11.72 -9.20
C GLU A 160 16.30 -11.76 -7.68
N GLU A 161 16.41 -10.59 -7.03
CA GLU A 161 16.52 -10.51 -5.56
C GLU A 161 15.25 -11.06 -4.86
N LYS A 162 14.07 -10.79 -5.43
CA LYS A 162 12.81 -11.33 -4.91
C LYS A 162 12.71 -12.84 -5.05
N ASP A 163 13.12 -13.40 -6.19
CA ASP A 163 13.12 -14.85 -6.40
C ASP A 163 14.06 -15.56 -5.42
N TYR A 164 15.21 -14.95 -5.13
CA TYR A 164 16.13 -15.45 -4.11
C TYR A 164 15.48 -15.44 -2.71
N GLN A 165 14.84 -14.34 -2.33
CA GLN A 165 14.11 -14.23 -1.05
C GLN A 165 12.98 -15.28 -0.93
N ILE A 166 12.26 -15.55 -2.02
CA ILE A 166 11.21 -16.60 -2.05
C ILE A 166 11.84 -17.97 -1.79
N THR A 167 12.95 -18.29 -2.46
CA THR A 167 13.65 -19.56 -2.29
C THR A 167 14.15 -19.77 -0.86
N GLU A 168 14.71 -18.74 -0.23
CA GLU A 168 15.13 -18.81 1.18
C GLU A 168 13.96 -19.06 2.13
N LEU A 169 12.82 -18.38 1.91
CA LEU A 169 11.62 -18.57 2.71
C LEU A 169 11.03 -19.97 2.57
N GLU A 170 11.05 -20.54 1.37
CA GLU A 170 10.63 -21.92 1.13
C GLU A 170 11.51 -22.92 1.89
N ALA A 171 12.84 -22.73 1.86
CA ALA A 171 13.77 -23.57 2.63
C ALA A 171 13.52 -23.49 4.15
N VAL A 172 13.24 -22.29 4.68
CA VAL A 172 12.89 -22.11 6.09
C VAL A 172 11.57 -22.81 6.43
N LYS A 173 10.56 -22.69 5.56
CA LYS A 173 9.27 -23.36 5.74
C LYS A 173 9.41 -24.88 5.80
N GLU A 174 10.16 -25.48 4.87
CA GLU A 174 10.39 -26.94 4.87
C GLU A 174 11.09 -27.40 6.15
N ARG A 175 12.08 -26.64 6.63
CA ARG A 175 12.75 -26.92 7.90
C ARG A 175 11.78 -26.89 9.07
N LEU A 176 10.94 -25.85 9.17
CA LEU A 176 9.94 -25.73 10.25
C LEU A 176 8.90 -26.85 10.18
N GLU A 177 8.46 -27.25 8.99
CA GLU A 177 7.55 -28.39 8.83
C GLU A 177 8.17 -29.70 9.28
N SER A 178 9.46 -29.92 8.97
CA SER A 178 10.22 -31.08 9.45
C SER A 178 10.34 -31.08 10.98
N GLU A 179 10.72 -29.95 11.58
CA GLU A 179 10.81 -29.79 13.04
C GLU A 179 9.45 -30.02 13.72
N LYS A 180 8.36 -29.52 13.13
CA LYS A 180 6.99 -29.75 13.61
C LYS A 180 6.62 -31.24 13.58
N ARG A 181 6.95 -31.95 12.49
CA ARG A 181 6.71 -33.41 12.38
C ARG A 181 7.51 -34.18 13.43
N ALA A 182 8.79 -33.83 13.62
CA ALA A 182 9.65 -34.44 14.62
C ALA A 182 9.13 -34.23 16.05
N LEU A 183 8.69 -33.01 16.39
CA LEU A 183 8.11 -32.70 17.69
C LEU A 183 6.80 -33.47 17.93
N LYS A 184 5.92 -33.53 16.92
CA LYS A 184 4.67 -34.28 17.01
C LYS A 184 4.94 -35.76 17.30
N GLN A 185 5.90 -36.37 16.61
CA GLN A 185 6.28 -37.76 16.84
C GLN A 185 6.82 -37.94 18.27
N LYS A 186 7.77 -37.10 18.69
CA LYS A 186 8.35 -37.17 20.03
C LYS A 186 7.30 -37.14 21.15
N TYR A 187 6.36 -36.18 21.09
CA TYR A 187 5.30 -36.09 22.10
C TYR A 187 4.29 -37.23 22.02
N THR A 188 4.05 -37.77 20.82
CA THR A 188 3.19 -38.96 20.65
C THR A 188 3.84 -40.17 21.33
N ASP A 189 5.15 -40.38 21.12
CA ASP A 189 5.91 -41.45 21.74
C ASP A 189 5.99 -41.30 23.27
N GLU A 190 6.19 -40.08 23.77
CA GLU A 190 6.19 -39.79 25.21
C GLU A 190 4.81 -40.06 25.84
N LEU A 191 3.72 -39.64 25.19
CA LEU A 191 2.37 -39.88 25.66
C LEU A 191 2.05 -41.38 25.72
N SER A 192 2.41 -42.13 24.68
CA SER A 192 2.24 -43.59 24.66
C SER A 192 2.97 -44.28 25.81
N LYS A 193 4.22 -43.86 26.10
CA LYS A 193 4.97 -44.39 27.25
C LYS A 193 4.27 -44.13 28.59
N VAL A 194 3.74 -42.93 28.78
CA VAL A 194 2.99 -42.58 30.01
C VAL A 194 1.73 -43.41 30.13
N LEU A 195 0.96 -43.56 29.04
CA LEU A 195 -0.25 -44.39 29.03
C LEU A 195 0.06 -45.85 29.35
N ASP A 196 1.14 -46.41 28.79
CA ASP A 196 1.60 -47.76 29.10
C ASP A 196 1.99 -47.92 30.57
N GLN A 197 2.67 -46.92 31.15
CA GLN A 197 3.01 -46.92 32.57
C GLN A 197 1.76 -46.89 33.45
N VAL A 198 0.78 -46.05 33.12
CA VAL A 198 -0.50 -45.98 33.83
C VAL A 198 -1.26 -47.32 33.71
N ALA A 199 -1.29 -47.92 32.53
CA ALA A 199 -1.94 -49.21 32.31
C ALA A 199 -1.29 -50.33 33.15
N ARG A 200 0.05 -50.40 33.17
CA ARG A 200 0.79 -51.37 34.00
C ARG A 200 0.61 -51.13 35.50
N TRP A 201 0.63 -49.87 35.93
CA TRP A 201 0.36 -49.50 37.32
C TRP A 201 -1.04 -49.94 37.74
N LYS A 202 -2.04 -49.65 36.89
CA LYS A 202 -3.43 -50.06 37.10
C LYS A 202 -3.56 -51.58 37.20
N ALA A 203 -2.94 -52.33 36.28
CA ALA A 203 -2.98 -53.80 36.31
C ALA A 203 -2.33 -54.37 37.58
N LYS A 204 -1.19 -53.82 38.02
CA LYS A 204 -0.47 -54.27 39.24
C LYS A 204 -1.23 -54.01 40.54
N HIS A 205 -2.10 -53.00 40.56
CA HIS A 205 -2.81 -52.58 41.76
C HIS A 205 -4.30 -52.90 41.77
N LEU A 206 -4.87 -53.44 40.69
CA LEU A 206 -6.27 -53.84 40.65
C LEU A 206 -6.59 -54.99 41.64
N ASP A 207 -5.67 -55.95 41.80
CA ASP A 207 -5.85 -57.09 42.73
C ASP A 207 -5.75 -56.72 44.22
N LYS A 208 -5.36 -55.48 44.54
CA LYS A 208 -5.21 -55.00 45.94
C LYS A 208 -6.40 -54.17 46.43
N VAL A 209 -7.37 -53.89 45.57
CA VAL A 209 -8.52 -53.01 45.85
C VAL A 209 -9.85 -53.81 45.95
N SER A 210 -9.81 -55.14 45.83
CA SER A 210 -10.92 -56.05 46.19
C SER A 210 -10.83 -56.51 47.63
#